data_AF-A0A954Z3T3-F1
#
_entry.id   AF-A0A954Z3T3-F1
#
_cell.length_a   1.000
_cell.length_b   1.000
_cell.length_c   1.000
_cell.angle_alpha   90.00
_cell.angle_beta   90.00
_cell.angle_gamma   90.00
#
_symmetry.space_group_name_H-M   'P 1'
#
loop_
_entity.id
_entity.type
_entity.pdbx_description
1 polymer ?
#
loop_
_entity_poly.entity_id
_entity_poly.type
_entity_poly.pdbx_seq_one_letter_code
_entity_poly.pdbx_strand_id
1 'polypeptide(L)'
;PWADGAPGMDRIRYPQTPEGANEVVRDRIYRDAAITWARAHPGDVISLAWRKLARTWSITINAAAFQSGFYALVCWLSVAPIFLLAIIGIWRIRRHASILCLLLLPAAYFTLVHMVFVGSVRYRLPATPFLFILAAIPLAGVLRRTDSEPHGAEA
;
A
#
# COMPACT_ATOMS: atom_id res chain seq x y z
N PRO A 1 17.76 16.40 1.06
CA PRO A 1 17.34 15.17 0.33
C PRO A 1 16.08 15.41 -0.51
N TRP A 2 16.15 15.22 -1.84
CA TRP A 2 15.01 15.44 -2.76
C TRP A 2 14.15 14.18 -2.98
N ALA A 3 14.62 13.02 -2.50
CA ALA A 3 13.93 11.75 -2.66
C ALA A 3 12.60 11.73 -1.90
N ASP A 4 11.52 11.37 -2.60
CA ASP A 4 10.14 11.35 -2.10
C ASP A 4 9.51 9.94 -2.17
N GLY A 5 10.31 8.93 -2.56
CA GLY A 5 9.89 7.55 -2.74
C GLY A 5 9.16 7.24 -4.05
N ALA A 6 9.01 8.22 -4.94
CA ALA A 6 8.47 8.03 -6.29
C ALA A 6 9.49 7.33 -7.22
N PRO A 7 9.05 6.76 -8.36
CA PRO A 7 9.96 6.20 -9.35
C PRO A 7 11.00 7.20 -9.89
N GLY A 8 10.65 8.50 -9.92
CA GLY A 8 11.59 9.63 -10.05
C GLY A 8 12.66 9.50 -11.14
N MET A 9 12.40 8.73 -12.21
CA MET A 9 13.40 8.28 -13.17
C MET A 9 14.09 9.44 -13.90
N ASP A 10 13.41 10.58 -13.99
CA ASP A 10 13.89 11.83 -14.58
C ASP A 10 14.95 12.55 -13.73
N ARG A 11 15.11 12.17 -12.46
CA ARG A 11 15.94 12.89 -11.48
C ARG A 11 17.01 12.02 -10.82
N ILE A 12 17.11 10.75 -11.18
CA ILE A 12 18.07 9.82 -10.58
C ILE A 12 19.50 10.23 -10.94
N ARG A 13 20.32 10.49 -9.92
CA ARG A 13 21.77 10.68 -10.07
C ARG A 13 22.47 9.34 -9.94
N TYR A 14 22.86 8.75 -11.06
CA TYR A 14 23.57 7.48 -11.07
C TYR A 14 25.04 7.67 -10.69
N PRO A 15 25.62 6.77 -9.88
CA PRO A 15 27.06 6.63 -9.77
C PRO A 15 27.68 6.40 -11.15
N GLN A 16 28.88 6.94 -11.37
CA GLN A 16 29.62 6.68 -12.60
C GLN A 16 29.97 5.20 -12.69
N THR A 17 29.73 4.59 -13.85
CA THR A 17 30.05 3.19 -14.14
C THR A 17 31.09 3.12 -15.25
N PRO A 18 32.00 2.12 -15.25
CA PRO A 18 32.94 1.94 -16.35
C PRO A 18 32.24 1.85 -17.71
N GLU A 19 32.86 2.39 -18.75
CA GLU A 19 32.34 2.28 -20.11
C GLU A 19 32.29 0.81 -20.54
N GLY A 20 31.15 0.37 -21.10
CA GLY A 20 30.92 -1.04 -21.45
C GLY A 20 30.64 -1.98 -20.27
N ALA A 21 30.43 -1.47 -19.04
CA ALA A 21 30.07 -2.31 -17.90
C ALA A 21 28.75 -3.06 -18.13
N ASN A 22 28.77 -4.38 -17.89
CA ASN A 22 27.58 -5.22 -17.95
C ASN A 22 26.61 -4.94 -16.78
N GLU A 23 25.40 -5.49 -16.85
CA GLU A 23 24.35 -5.24 -15.85
C GLU A 23 24.74 -5.68 -14.42
N VAL A 24 25.52 -6.75 -14.30
CA VAL A 24 25.97 -7.27 -12.99
C VAL A 24 26.92 -6.30 -12.30
N VAL A 25 27.87 -5.73 -13.05
CA VAL A 25 28.82 -4.73 -12.54
C VAL A 25 28.07 -3.45 -12.15
N ARG A 26 27.12 -3.02 -12.97
CA ARG A 26 26.29 -1.84 -12.70
C ARG A 26 25.42 -2.04 -11.44
N ASP A 27 24.74 -3.17 -11.29
CA ASP A 27 23.95 -3.50 -10.08
C ASP A 27 24.81 -3.44 -8.82
N ARG A 28 26.01 -4.03 -8.85
CA ARG A 28 26.92 -4.02 -7.70
C ARG A 28 27.31 -2.60 -7.31
N ILE A 29 27.75 -1.78 -8.27
CA ILE A 29 28.13 -0.38 -8.01
C ILE A 29 26.96 0.42 -7.42
N TYR A 30 25.76 0.28 -7.99
CA TYR A 30 24.59 1.01 -7.52
C TYR A 30 24.13 0.55 -6.13
N ARG A 31 24.16 -0.77 -5.88
CA ARG A 31 23.84 -1.36 -4.59
C ARG A 31 24.81 -0.89 -3.51
N ASP A 32 26.11 -0.91 -3.78
CA ASP A 32 27.13 -0.50 -2.82
C ASP A 32 27.01 1.00 -2.48
N ALA A 33 26.76 1.84 -3.49
CA ALA A 33 26.48 3.26 -3.28
C ALA A 33 25.21 3.49 -2.44
N ALA A 34 24.13 2.76 -2.72
CA ALA A 34 22.88 2.85 -1.97
C ALA A 34 23.03 2.41 -0.51
N ILE A 35 23.72 1.29 -0.26
CA ILE A 35 23.96 0.78 1.09
C ILE A 35 24.87 1.73 1.87
N THR A 36 25.93 2.25 1.24
CA THR A 36 26.84 3.22 1.86
C THR A 36 26.09 4.47 2.28
N TRP A 37 25.24 5.01 1.41
CA TRP A 37 24.40 6.17 1.73
C TRP A 37 23.42 5.87 2.88
N ALA A 38 22.74 4.71 2.84
CA ALA A 38 21.77 4.32 3.85
C ALA A 38 22.38 4.17 5.24
N ARG A 39 23.59 3.62 5.34
CA ARG A 39 24.33 3.50 6.61
C ARG A 39 24.74 4.86 7.16
N ALA A 40 25.10 5.80 6.30
CA ALA A 40 25.46 7.16 6.70
C ALA A 40 24.24 8.02 7.10
N HIS A 41 23.03 7.69 6.65
CA HIS A 41 21.81 8.51 6.84
C HIS A 41 20.60 7.71 7.36
N PRO A 42 20.68 7.06 8.53
CA PRO A 42 19.60 6.20 9.03
C PRO A 42 18.28 6.95 9.26
N GLY A 43 18.32 8.21 9.70
CA GLY A 43 17.13 9.04 9.88
C GLY A 43 16.41 9.34 8.56
N ASP A 44 17.15 9.62 7.49
CA ASP A 44 16.58 9.83 6.16
C ASP A 44 15.97 8.53 5.61
N VAL A 45 16.60 7.38 5.86
CA VAL A 45 16.06 6.06 5.46
C VAL A 45 14.70 5.81 6.12
N ILE A 46 14.57 6.06 7.42
CA ILE A 46 13.30 5.90 8.14
C ILE A 46 12.24 6.88 7.61
N SER A 47 12.62 8.14 7.41
CA SER A 47 11.74 9.17 6.82
C SER A 47 11.25 8.77 5.42
N LEU A 48 12.16 8.26 4.58
CA LEU A 48 11.85 7.74 3.25
C LEU A 48 10.91 6.53 3.30
N ALA A 49 11.17 5.59 4.21
CA ALA A 49 10.32 4.43 4.42
C ALA A 49 8.89 4.83 4.79
N TRP A 50 8.73 5.82 5.68
CA TRP A 50 7.41 6.35 6.06
C TRP A 50 6.71 7.07 4.90
N ARG A 51 7.44 7.87 4.12
CA ARG A 51 6.89 8.53 2.91
C ARG A 51 6.40 7.50 1.88
N LYS A 52 7.15 6.42 1.67
CA LYS A 52 6.78 5.32 0.77
C LYS A 52 5.58 4.52 1.29
N LEU A 53 5.49 4.30 2.60
CA LEU A 53 4.32 3.71 3.25
C LEU A 53 3.07 4.55 2.97
N ALA A 54 3.12 5.85 3.29
CA ALA A 54 2.02 6.78 3.07
C ALA A 54 1.63 6.84 1.58
N ARG A 55 2.61 6.82 0.68
CA ARG A 55 2.37 6.80 -0.77
C ARG A 55 1.70 5.51 -1.25
N THR A 56 2.09 4.36 -0.72
CA THR A 56 1.54 3.04 -1.08
C THR A 56 0.08 2.90 -0.63
N TRP A 57 -0.24 3.42 0.55
CA TRP A 57 -1.58 3.35 1.15
C TRP A 57 -2.45 4.59 0.91
N SER A 58 -1.94 5.58 0.18
CA SER A 58 -2.67 6.80 -0.18
C SER A 58 -3.97 6.49 -0.91
N ILE A 59 -5.06 7.13 -0.49
CA ILE A 59 -6.37 7.00 -1.14
C ILE A 59 -6.29 7.55 -2.57
N THR A 60 -5.63 8.70 -2.75
CA THR A 60 -5.47 9.37 -4.05
C THR A 60 -4.16 8.99 -4.75
N ILE A 61 -4.12 9.20 -6.07
CA ILE A 61 -2.95 8.95 -6.90
C ILE A 61 -1.94 10.09 -6.73
N ASN A 62 -0.76 9.78 -6.18
CA ASN A 62 0.34 10.73 -5.97
C ASN A 62 1.18 10.97 -7.24
N ALA A 63 0.52 11.31 -8.35
CA ALA A 63 1.15 11.68 -9.61
C ALA A 63 0.62 13.04 -10.06
N ALA A 64 1.52 13.96 -10.45
CA ALA A 64 1.17 15.34 -10.80
C ALA A 64 0.08 15.42 -11.90
N ALA A 65 0.08 14.47 -12.84
CA ALA A 65 -0.92 14.38 -13.92
C ALA A 65 -2.34 14.03 -13.45
N PHE A 66 -2.51 13.48 -12.24
CA PHE A 66 -3.79 13.00 -11.71
C PHE A 66 -4.28 13.79 -10.48
N GLN A 67 -3.74 14.99 -10.25
CA GLN A 67 -4.13 15.84 -9.11
C GLN A 67 -5.37 16.72 -9.36
N SER A 68 -6.14 16.48 -10.42
CA SER A 68 -7.40 17.20 -10.60
C SER A 68 -8.39 16.82 -9.49
N GLY A 69 -9.22 17.80 -9.06
CA GLY A 69 -10.21 17.57 -8.00
C GLY A 69 -11.19 16.44 -8.31
N PHE A 70 -11.49 16.23 -9.60
CA PHE A 70 -12.35 15.13 -10.05
C PHE A 70 -11.71 13.75 -9.82
N TYR A 71 -10.45 13.54 -10.22
CA TYR A 71 -9.77 12.27 -9.99
C TYR A 71 -9.61 11.97 -8.49
N ALA A 72 -9.32 12.99 -7.69
CA ALA A 72 -9.27 12.86 -6.25
C ALA A 72 -10.62 12.40 -5.68
N LEU A 73 -11.73 13.02 -6.11
CA LEU A 73 -13.08 12.64 -5.67
C LEU A 73 -13.41 11.19 -6.03
N VAL A 74 -13.15 10.77 -7.27
CA VAL A 74 -13.39 9.38 -7.71
C VAL A 74 -12.57 8.39 -6.88
N CYS A 75 -11.29 8.70 -6.62
CA CYS A 75 -10.44 7.87 -5.77
C CYS A 75 -10.99 7.78 -4.34
N TRP A 76 -11.42 8.90 -3.76
CA TRP A 76 -12.01 8.94 -2.43
C TRP A 76 -13.29 8.09 -2.35
N LEU A 77 -14.22 8.28 -3.29
CA LEU A 77 -15.47 7.52 -3.32
C LEU A 77 -15.26 6.02 -3.55
N SER A 78 -14.20 5.62 -4.25
CA SER A 78 -13.93 4.20 -4.56
C SER A 78 -13.12 3.51 -3.47
N VAL A 79 -12.11 4.17 -2.90
CA VAL A 79 -11.12 3.53 -2.01
C VAL A 79 -11.48 3.73 -0.53
N ALA A 80 -11.99 4.91 -0.14
CA ALA A 80 -12.24 5.22 1.26
C ALA A 80 -13.30 4.30 1.90
N PRO A 81 -14.44 3.96 1.23
CA PRO A 81 -15.42 3.03 1.79
C PRO A 81 -14.82 1.64 2.05
N ILE A 82 -13.94 1.18 1.15
CA ILE A 82 -13.29 -0.13 1.28
C ILE A 82 -12.38 -0.14 2.50
N PHE A 83 -11.57 0.90 2.71
CA PHE A 83 -10.72 1.00 3.89
C PHE A 83 -11.53 1.09 5.17
N LEU A 84 -12.60 1.89 5.19
CA LEU A 84 -13.49 2.01 6.34
C LEU A 84 -14.12 0.65 6.69
N LEU A 85 -14.71 -0.04 5.70
CA LEU A 85 -15.32 -1.35 5.91
C LEU A 85 -14.29 -2.40 6.30
N ALA A 86 -13.08 -2.39 5.73
CA ALA A 86 -12.02 -3.30 6.12
C ALA A 86 -11.59 -3.10 7.58
N ILE A 87 -11.47 -1.85 8.05
CA ILE A 87 -11.18 -1.53 9.46
C ILE A 87 -12.30 -2.06 10.37
N ILE A 88 -13.57 -1.87 10.00
CA ILE A 88 -14.71 -2.40 10.76
C ILE A 88 -14.68 -3.93 10.77
N GLY A 89 -14.37 -4.57 9.64
CA GLY A 89 -14.19 -6.00 9.52
C GLY A 89 -13.11 -6.53 10.46
N ILE A 90 -11.93 -5.91 10.46
CA ILE A 90 -10.83 -6.23 11.39
C ILE A 90 -11.31 -6.16 12.83
N TRP A 91 -12.03 -5.10 13.20
CA TRP A 91 -12.54 -4.93 14.56
C TRP A 91 -13.58 -6.00 14.95
N ARG A 92 -14.43 -6.43 14.02
CA ARG A 92 -15.43 -7.50 14.24
C ARG A 92 -14.79 -8.87 14.45
N ILE A 93 -13.74 -9.21 13.69
CA ILE A 93 -13.05 -10.51 13.80
C ILE A 93 -11.74 -10.45 14.61
N ARG A 94 -11.53 -9.41 15.43
CA ARG A 94 -10.30 -9.21 16.24
C ARG A 94 -9.95 -10.36 17.19
N ARG A 95 -10.90 -11.24 17.50
CA ARG A 95 -10.68 -12.44 18.33
C ARG A 95 -10.15 -13.62 17.51
N HIS A 96 -10.22 -13.57 16.18
CA HIS A 96 -9.76 -14.60 15.26
C HIS A 96 -8.39 -14.24 14.67
N ALA A 97 -7.35 -14.30 15.51
CA ALA A 97 -6.01 -13.88 15.16
C ALA A 97 -5.43 -14.62 13.93
N SER A 98 -5.75 -15.91 13.75
CA SER A 98 -5.31 -16.70 12.59
C SER A 98 -5.88 -16.17 11.27
N ILE A 99 -7.16 -15.82 11.24
CA ILE A 99 -7.83 -15.25 10.06
C ILE A 99 -7.26 -13.86 9.76
N LEU A 100 -7.10 -13.02 10.79
CA LEU A 100 -6.50 -11.71 10.62
C LEU A 100 -5.06 -11.80 10.12
N CYS A 101 -4.26 -12.74 10.64
CA CYS A 101 -2.91 -12.98 10.16
C CYS A 101 -2.92 -13.36 8.69
N LEU A 102 -3.75 -14.32 8.27
CA LEU A 102 -3.86 -14.74 6.87
C LEU A 102 -4.25 -13.59 5.93
N LEU A 103 -5.17 -12.72 6.34
CA LEU A 103 -5.67 -11.61 5.51
C LEU A 103 -4.74 -10.39 5.51
N LEU A 104 -4.05 -10.12 6.61
CA LEU A 104 -3.17 -8.94 6.75
C LEU A 104 -1.71 -9.23 6.40
N LEU A 105 -1.27 -10.49 6.43
CA LEU A 105 0.12 -10.86 6.13
C LEU A 105 0.54 -10.44 4.71
N PRO A 106 -0.27 -10.63 3.64
CA PRO A 106 0.09 -10.12 2.32
C PRO A 106 0.24 -8.59 2.31
N ALA A 107 -0.70 -7.88 2.94
CA ALA A 107 -0.66 -6.42 3.04
C ALA A 107 0.61 -5.95 3.78
N ALA A 108 0.95 -6.59 4.91
CA ALA A 108 2.16 -6.29 5.67
C ALA A 108 3.43 -6.60 4.88
N TYR A 109 3.50 -7.76 4.23
CA TYR A 109 4.64 -8.19 3.42
C TYR A 109 4.93 -7.20 2.28
N PHE A 110 3.92 -6.90 1.45
CA PHE A 110 4.08 -5.96 0.35
C PHE A 110 4.42 -4.56 0.86
N THR A 111 3.84 -4.14 1.98
CA THR A 111 4.17 -2.86 2.60
C THR A 111 5.64 -2.77 2.99
N LEU A 112 6.16 -3.76 3.71
CA LEU A 112 7.55 -3.78 4.15
C LEU A 112 8.53 -3.79 2.97
N VAL A 113 8.23 -4.57 1.93
CA VAL A 113 9.03 -4.58 0.69
C VAL A 113 9.06 -3.18 0.06
N HIS A 114 7.92 -2.52 -0.08
CA HIS A 114 7.84 -1.20 -0.74
C HIS A 114 8.25 -0.02 0.16
N MET A 115 8.50 -0.25 1.45
CA MET A 115 9.22 0.70 2.31
C MET A 115 10.72 0.72 1.95
N VAL A 116 11.29 -0.41 1.52
CA VAL A 116 12.68 -0.52 1.07
C VAL A 116 12.82 -0.05 -0.38
N PHE A 117 11.97 -0.57 -1.27
CA PHE A 117 12.00 -0.25 -2.70
C PHE A 117 11.16 1.00 -3.04
N VAL A 118 10.79 1.18 -4.31
CA VAL A 118 9.94 2.29 -4.76
C VAL A 118 8.50 2.12 -4.23
N GLY A 119 7.87 3.20 -3.75
CA GLY A 119 6.50 3.18 -3.23
C GLY A 119 5.49 3.76 -4.22
N SER A 120 4.31 3.15 -4.35
CA SER A 120 3.24 3.60 -5.24
C SER A 120 1.93 2.90 -4.88
N VAL A 121 0.80 3.57 -5.14
CA VAL A 121 -0.54 2.98 -5.04
C VAL A 121 -0.73 1.74 -5.91
N ARG A 122 0.14 1.51 -6.90
CA ARG A 122 0.12 0.30 -7.72
C ARG A 122 0.56 -0.95 -6.94
N TYR A 123 1.39 -0.78 -5.92
CA TYR A 123 1.99 -1.89 -5.20
C TYR A 123 1.11 -2.45 -4.08
N ARG A 124 0.00 -1.79 -3.76
CA ARG A 124 -1.05 -2.36 -2.90
C ARG A 124 -2.00 -3.31 -3.64
N LEU A 125 -2.01 -3.33 -4.99
CA LEU A 125 -2.93 -4.16 -5.77
C LEU A 125 -2.94 -5.65 -5.35
N PRO A 126 -1.78 -6.30 -5.12
CA PRO A 126 -1.76 -7.70 -4.68
C PRO A 126 -2.39 -7.94 -3.30
N ALA A 127 -2.40 -6.92 -2.44
CA ALA A 127 -3.00 -6.99 -1.10
C ALA A 127 -4.49 -6.61 -1.09
N THR A 128 -4.97 -5.89 -2.12
CA THR A 128 -6.34 -5.38 -2.20
C THR A 128 -7.43 -6.46 -2.07
N PRO A 129 -7.32 -7.66 -2.68
CA PRO A 129 -8.34 -8.70 -2.54
C PRO A 129 -8.60 -9.12 -1.08
N PHE A 130 -7.57 -9.14 -0.25
CA PHE A 130 -7.70 -9.48 1.17
C PHE A 130 -8.41 -8.38 1.96
N LEU A 131 -8.21 -7.11 1.59
CA LEU A 131 -8.97 -5.99 2.14
C LEU A 131 -10.44 -6.04 1.73
N PHE A 132 -10.76 -6.51 0.52
CA PHE A 132 -12.14 -6.71 0.08
C PHE A 132 -12.83 -7.79 0.92
N ILE A 133 -12.13 -8.89 1.25
CA ILE A 133 -12.64 -9.92 2.15
C ILE A 133 -12.96 -9.32 3.53
N LEU A 134 -12.04 -8.53 4.09
CA LEU A 134 -12.27 -7.83 5.36
C LEU A 134 -13.46 -6.86 5.28
N ALA A 135 -13.59 -6.12 4.17
CA ALA A 135 -14.69 -5.19 3.94
C ALA A 135 -16.05 -5.88 3.77
N ALA A 136 -16.07 -7.13 3.30
CA ALA A 136 -17.30 -7.91 3.16
C ALA A 136 -17.90 -8.35 4.50
N ILE A 137 -17.09 -8.50 5.56
CA ILE A 137 -17.53 -8.95 6.90
C ILE A 137 -18.65 -8.07 7.47
N PRO A 138 -18.49 -6.73 7.57
CA PRO A 138 -19.56 -5.89 8.08
C PRO A 138 -20.81 -5.92 7.20
N LEU A 139 -20.63 -5.98 5.88
CA LEU A 139 -21.71 -5.97 4.88
C LEU A 139 -22.57 -7.24 4.97
N ALA A 140 -21.94 -8.41 5.06
CA ALA A 140 -22.62 -9.69 5.22
C ALA A 140 -23.47 -9.75 6.51
N GLY A 141 -23.00 -9.10 7.59
CA GLY A 141 -23.77 -8.99 8.82
C GLY A 141 -25.00 -8.08 8.72
N VAL A 142 -25.01 -7.10 7.81
CA VAL A 142 -26.17 -6.24 7.55
C VAL A 142 -27.21 -6.99 6.69
N LEU A 143 -26.75 -7.61 5.60
CA LEU A 143 -27.60 -8.38 4.68
C LEU A 143 -28.33 -9.54 5.39
N ARG A 144 -27.63 -10.27 6.27
CA ARG A 144 -28.26 -11.36 7.04
C ARG A 144 -29.32 -10.88 8.04
N ARG A 145 -29.20 -9.65 8.54
CA ARG A 145 -30.22 -9.08 9.44
C ARG A 145 -31.49 -8.71 8.69
N THR A 146 -31.38 -8.20 7.47
CA THR A 146 -32.53 -7.87 6.62
C THR A 146 -33.28 -9.11 6.13
N ASP A 147 -32.60 -10.24 5.94
CA ASP A 147 -33.24 -11.50 5.55
C ASP A 147 -33.99 -12.20 6.71
N SER A 148 -33.83 -11.71 7.95
CA SER A 148 -34.37 -12.32 9.17
C SER A 148 -35.63 -11.62 9.72
N GLU A 149 -36.16 -10.60 9.04
CA GLU A 149 -37.46 -10.00 9.40
C GLU A 149 -38.62 -10.93 8.96
N PRO A 150 -39.65 -11.15 9.81
CA PRO A 150 -40.31 -12.45 9.91
C PRO A 150 -41.49 -12.63 8.94
N HIS A 151 -41.52 -13.78 8.26
CA HIS A 151 -42.75 -14.50 7.96
C HIS A 151 -43.40 -14.88 9.32
N GLY A 152 -44.26 -14.02 9.84
CA GLY A 152 -44.85 -14.19 11.17
C GLY A 152 -45.96 -13.20 11.47
N ALA A 153 -46.89 -13.03 10.52
CA ALA A 153 -48.15 -12.32 10.72
C ALA A 153 -49.25 -13.00 9.92
N GLU A 154 -49.59 -14.25 10.29
CA GLU A 154 -50.85 -14.90 9.93
C GLU A 154 -50.97 -16.20 10.75
N ALA A 155 -51.61 -16.10 11.93
CA ALA A 155 -52.34 -17.17 12.61
C ALA A 155 -53.12 -16.55 13.79
#